data_AF-A0A0M2JVV1-F1
#
_entry.id   AF-A0A0M2JVV1-F1
#
_cell.length_a   1.000
_cell.length_b   1.000
_cell.length_c   1.000
_cell.angle_alpha   90.00
_cell.angle_beta   90.00
_cell.angle_gamma   90.00
#
_symmetry.space_group_name_H-M   'P 1'
#
loop_
_entity.id
_entity.type
_entity.pdbx_description
1 polymer ?
#
loop_
_entity_poly.entity_id
_entity_poly.type
_entity_poly.pdbx_seq_one_letter_code
_entity_poly.pdbx_strand_id
1 'polypeptide(L)' 'MTALQPDPDPMDTPSEERAGGVPPGEISPQSAQTSATKNPDPTAGKNVNPRAAIGIAAIALFAVVFAVVAIVLIIQL' A
#
# COMPACT_ATOMS: atom_id res chain seq x y z
N MET A 1 12.74 -19.39 -49.25
CA MET A 1 12.63 -17.91 -49.20
C MET A 1 11.22 -17.58 -48.76
N THR A 2 11.09 -16.96 -47.60
CA THR A 2 9.85 -16.65 -46.90
C THR A 2 8.99 -15.72 -47.76
N ALA A 3 7.72 -16.09 -48.01
CA ALA A 3 6.80 -15.28 -48.77
C ALA A 3 6.56 -13.95 -48.03
N LEU A 4 6.87 -12.83 -48.67
CA LEU A 4 6.53 -11.50 -48.18
C LEU A 4 5.00 -11.36 -48.23
N GLN A 5 4.35 -11.16 -47.08
CA GLN A 5 2.91 -10.93 -47.04
C GLN A 5 2.60 -9.63 -47.81
N PRO A 6 1.60 -9.61 -48.71
CA PRO A 6 1.19 -8.40 -49.41
C PRO A 6 0.72 -7.35 -48.40
N ASP A 7 1.21 -6.12 -48.56
CA ASP A 7 0.72 -4.94 -47.82
C ASP A 7 -0.74 -4.66 -48.26
N PRO A 8 -1.75 -4.76 -47.39
CA PRO A 8 -3.14 -4.58 -47.78
C PRO A 8 -3.41 -3.12 -48.19
N ASP A 9 -4.10 -2.94 -49.31
CA ASP A 9 -4.52 -1.63 -49.82
C ASP A 9 -5.40 -0.92 -48.75
N PRO A 10 -5.10 0.33 -48.35
CA PRO A 10 -5.89 1.08 -47.37
C PRO A 10 -7.39 1.16 -47.71
N MET A 11 -7.74 1.08 -48.99
CA MET A 11 -9.14 1.10 -49.45
C MET A 11 -9.88 -0.23 -49.22
N ASP A 12 -9.15 -1.34 -49.07
CA ASP A 12 -9.69 -2.67 -48.78
C ASP A 12 -9.56 -3.05 -47.29
N THR A 13 -9.02 -2.15 -46.46
CA THR A 13 -9.10 -2.30 -45.00
C THR A 13 -10.50 -1.86 -44.54
N PRO A 14 -11.25 -2.70 -43.80
CA PRO A 14 -12.48 -2.26 -43.18
C PRO A 14 -12.18 -1.03 -42.32
N SER A 15 -12.80 0.10 -42.63
CA SER A 15 -12.68 1.32 -41.83
C SER A 15 -13.01 0.97 -40.37
N GLU A 16 -12.09 1.27 -39.46
CA GLU A 16 -12.27 1.12 -38.02
C GLU A 16 -13.69 1.58 -37.64
N GLU A 17 -14.50 0.67 -37.09
CA GLU A 17 -15.76 1.06 -36.46
C GLU A 17 -15.40 2.09 -35.41
N ARG A 18 -15.74 3.36 -35.66
CA ARG A 18 -15.47 4.49 -34.78
C ARG A 18 -15.92 4.07 -33.39
N ALA A 19 -14.95 3.87 -32.50
CA ALA A 19 -15.12 3.35 -31.15
C ALA A 19 -16.49 3.77 -30.60
N GLY A 20 -17.37 2.79 -30.43
CA GLY A 20 -18.76 2.99 -30.02
C GLY A 20 -18.79 3.97 -28.87
N GLY A 21 -19.29 5.17 -29.15
CA GLY A 21 -19.30 6.26 -28.19
C GLY A 21 -20.16 5.86 -27.01
N VAL A 22 -19.51 5.54 -25.89
CA VAL A 22 -20.21 5.43 -24.61
C VAL A 22 -20.80 6.82 -24.30
N PRO A 23 -22.12 6.92 -24.08
CA PRO A 23 -22.75 8.19 -23.74
C PRO A 23 -22.04 8.82 -22.52
N PRO A 24 -21.68 10.12 -22.55
CA PRO A 24 -21.16 10.80 -21.38
C PRO A 24 -22.20 10.77 -20.26
N GLY A 25 -21.99 9.90 -19.27
CA GLY A 25 -23.03 9.54 -18.30
C GLY A 25 -22.97 8.09 -17.85
N GLU A 26 -22.21 7.23 -18.54
CA GLU A 26 -21.73 5.97 -17.97
C GLU A 26 -20.65 6.25 -16.92
N ILE A 27 -21.08 6.78 -15.79
CA ILE A 27 -20.32 6.64 -14.56
C ILE A 27 -20.21 5.13 -14.39
N SER A 28 -19.00 4.56 -14.52
CA SER A 28 -18.77 3.15 -14.24
C SER A 28 -19.47 2.83 -12.91
N PRO A 29 -20.48 1.94 -12.87
CA PRO A 29 -21.22 1.67 -11.65
C PRO A 29 -20.37 0.76 -10.77
N GLN A 30 -19.22 1.26 -10.29
CA GLN A 30 -18.38 0.59 -9.28
C GLN A 30 -17.16 1.38 -8.78
N SER A 31 -16.91 2.62 -9.21
CA SER A 31 -15.81 3.44 -8.63
C SER A 31 -16.09 3.92 -7.19
N ALA A 32 -17.26 3.62 -6.64
CA ALA A 32 -17.59 3.76 -5.23
C ALA A 32 -17.58 2.40 -4.51
N GLN A 33 -16.57 1.55 -4.74
CA GLN A 33 -16.27 0.50 -3.77
C GLN A 33 -15.52 1.10 -2.57
N THR A 34 -16.29 1.73 -1.70
CA THR A 34 -15.99 1.80 -0.26
C THR A 34 -16.61 0.63 0.49
N SER A 35 -17.17 -0.36 -0.23
CA SER A 35 -17.62 -1.60 0.38
C SER A 35 -16.39 -2.36 0.85
N ALA A 36 -16.01 -2.10 2.10
CA ALA A 36 -15.09 -2.93 2.85
C ALA A 36 -15.51 -4.39 2.60
N THR A 37 -14.55 -5.19 2.15
CA THR A 37 -14.77 -6.61 1.91
C THR A 37 -15.43 -7.20 3.16
N LYS A 38 -16.46 -8.05 3.03
CA LYS A 38 -17.08 -8.77 4.17
C LYS A 38 -16.10 -9.61 4.99
N ASN A 39 -14.86 -9.71 4.55
CA ASN A 39 -13.80 -10.35 5.26
C ASN A 39 -13.36 -9.42 6.41
N PRO A 40 -13.48 -9.86 7.68
CA PRO A 40 -12.97 -9.07 8.78
C PRO A 40 -11.49 -8.77 8.54
N ASP A 41 -11.12 -7.49 8.65
CA ASP A 41 -9.72 -7.11 8.61
C ASP A 41 -8.96 -7.90 9.69
N PRO A 42 -7.79 -8.46 9.35
CA PRO A 42 -6.99 -9.15 10.34
C PRO A 42 -6.69 -8.15 11.46
N THR A 43 -7.22 -8.42 12.65
CA THR A 43 -6.97 -7.58 13.81
C THR A 43 -5.46 -7.59 14.03
N ALA A 44 -4.84 -6.41 14.08
CA ALA A 44 -3.44 -6.32 14.47
C ALA A 44 -3.28 -7.02 15.82
N GLY A 45 -2.71 -8.23 15.80
CA GLY A 45 -2.61 -9.05 16.99
C GLY A 45 -1.84 -8.29 18.05
N LYS A 46 -2.22 -8.45 19.33
CA LYS A 46 -1.52 -7.88 20.50
C LYS A 46 -0.10 -8.44 20.70
N ASN A 47 0.41 -9.14 19.70
CA ASN A 47 1.67 -9.84 19.68
C ASN A 47 2.75 -8.80 19.41
N VAL A 48 3.27 -8.21 20.48
CA VAL A 48 4.48 -7.39 20.37
C VAL A 48 5.57 -8.26 19.74
N ASN A 49 6.12 -7.78 18.62
CA ASN A 49 7.25 -8.44 17.97
C ASN A 49 8.37 -8.60 19.04
N PRO A 50 8.91 -9.81 19.28
CA PRO A 50 9.94 -10.02 20.30
C PRO A 50 11.12 -9.04 20.21
N ARG A 51 11.47 -8.61 18.99
CA ARG A 51 12.48 -7.58 18.76
C ARG A 51 12.09 -6.20 19.32
N ALA A 52 10.82 -5.83 19.18
CA ALA A 52 10.30 -4.58 19.73
C ALA A 52 10.29 -4.62 21.28
N ALA A 53 9.94 -5.76 21.87
CA ALA A 53 9.98 -5.94 23.32
C ALA A 53 11.40 -5.78 23.89
N ILE A 54 12.42 -6.35 23.22
CA ILE A 54 13.83 -6.19 23.60
C ILE A 54 14.26 -4.72 23.50
N GLY A 55 13.87 -4.03 22.42
CA GLY A 55 14.18 -2.61 22.24
C GLY A 55 13.56 -1.74 23.34
N ILE A 56 12.29 -1.97 23.67
CA ILE A 56 11.60 -1.26 24.76
C ILE A 56 12.30 -1.53 26.10
N ALA A 57 12.68 -2.78 26.39
CA ALA A 57 13.38 -3.13 27.62
C ALA A 57 14.74 -2.43 27.75
N ALA A 58 15.51 -2.33 26.65
CA ALA A 58 16.78 -1.62 26.64
C ALA A 58 16.61 -0.11 26.90
N ILE A 59 15.62 0.52 26.28
CA ILE A 59 15.31 1.95 26.50
C ILE A 59 14.86 2.19 27.95
N ALA A 60 14.00 1.32 28.49
CA ALA A 60 13.53 1.41 29.87
C ALA A 60 14.70 1.28 30.85
N LEU A 61 15.61 0.32 30.64
CA LEU A 61 16.80 0.14 31.46
C LEU A 61 17.69 1.40 31.43
N PHE A 62 17.94 1.95 30.24
CA PHE A 62 18.71 3.19 30.09
C PHE A 62 18.06 4.36 30.84
N ALA A 63 16.75 4.53 30.70
CA ALA A 63 16.00 5.60 31.38
C ALA A 63 16.09 5.48 32.90
N VAL A 64 16.03 4.26 33.45
CA VAL A 64 16.19 4.01 34.90
C VAL A 64 17.59 4.39 35.37
N VAL A 65 18.63 3.94 34.66
CA VAL A 65 20.02 4.30 35.01
C VAL A 65 20.23 5.81 34.97
N PHE A 66 19.73 6.46 33.92
CA PHE A 66 19.79 7.92 33.79
C PHE A 66 19.09 8.63 34.96
N ALA A 67 17.87 8.19 35.32
CA ALA A 67 17.12 8.76 36.44
C ALA A 67 17.87 8.60 37.77
N VAL A 68 18.47 7.43 38.03
CA VAL A 68 19.28 7.20 39.23
C VAL A 68 20.46 8.18 39.28
N VAL A 69 21.22 8.31 38.19
CA VAL A 69 22.36 9.23 38.13
C VAL A 69 21.91 10.67 38.36
N ALA A 70 20.81 11.09 37.73
CA ALA A 70 20.26 12.43 37.92
C ALA A 70 19.88 12.69 39.39
N ILE A 71 19.20 11.75 40.05
CA ILE A 71 18.83 11.86 41.47
C ILE A 71 20.09 11.95 42.35
N VAL A 72 21.10 11.11 42.09
CA VAL A 72 22.36 11.13 42.83
C VAL A 72 23.06 12.48 42.70
N LEU A 73 23.12 13.04 41.49
CA LEU A 73 23.72 14.36 41.25
C LEU A 73 22.94 15.47 41.95
N ILE A 74 21.61 15.41 41.97
CA ILE A 74 20.77 16.38 42.68
C ILE A 74 21.01 16.34 44.19
N ILE A 75 21.20 15.16 44.77
CA ILE A 75 21.47 15.00 46.21
C ILE A 75 22.89 15.46 46.57
N GLN A 76 23.85 15.31 45.66
CA GLN A 76 25.26 15.66 45.89
C GLN A 76 25.60 17.13 45.59
N LEU A 77 24.71 17.86 44.93
CA LEU A 77 24.84 19.29 44.64
C LEU A 77 24.33 20.15 45.81
#